data_AF-A0A0K1KXH9-F1
#
_entry.id   AF-A0A0K1KXH9-F1
#
_cell.length_a   1.000
_cell.length_b   1.000
_cell.length_c   1.000
_cell.angle_alpha   90.00
_cell.angle_beta   90.00
_cell.angle_gamma   90.00
#
_symmetry.space_group_name_H-M   'P 1'
#
loop_
_entity.id
_entity.type
_entity.pdbx_description
1 polymer ?
#
loop_
_entity_poly.entity_id
_entity_poly.type
_entity_poly.pdbx_seq_one_letter_code
_entity_poly.pdbx_strand_id
1 'polypeptide(L)'
;MKAVKYVAALFLMLIFAIVLGQIHPDRDRPLTNSSQATIWVLSDTHFIAPSLHDEKTAYTQIKRSAAGKDMDYQPVAINALVQNALKARPTALVITGDVTFNGEKASAESIMRRLQPLVANGTKVLIIPGNHDIYDGWARAYKGKRQLLTEQISPSDWRNIFHTSYEQAVAQDPNSLSYRVNLNRNYQLLMLDSNIYTIEPSNRPPNTGGKLTPQTMKWVRQQLAAGQKAHRKSIVFMHHNLYAHNEAVNQGFVLDNSDQLKTLLKAYHVPLLFSGHIHAQDISRDPDGQCPTIEVVSGAFSISPASYGVVTFTPNRITYQKHATDPTPYLTAKQRKNPDLLHYQRYLKQLFLQDGEGLAYGDLMDNGVTNQHDLDAAAKLMGVLNWRFFTGDDHPDKAELKRLKADPGWAVLERSPMLRRYLKEIVQDHNMNDNHLIINHP
;
A
#
# COMPACT_ATOMS: atom_id res chain seq x y z
N MET A 1 -15.73 26.03 59.59
CA MET A 1 -15.15 26.60 58.35
C MET A 1 -14.21 25.67 57.58
N LYS A 2 -13.30 24.91 58.22
CA LYS A 2 -12.37 24.00 57.50
C LYS A 2 -13.08 22.82 56.80
N ALA A 3 -14.05 22.18 57.46
CA ALA A 3 -14.80 21.04 56.89
C ALA A 3 -15.56 21.39 55.60
N VAL A 4 -16.17 22.57 55.54
CA VAL A 4 -16.88 23.06 54.34
C VAL A 4 -15.94 23.25 53.15
N LYS A 5 -14.69 23.67 53.39
CA LYS A 5 -13.67 23.82 52.33
C LYS A 5 -13.24 22.46 51.77
N TYR A 6 -13.12 21.42 52.62
CA TYR A 6 -12.76 20.07 52.16
C TYR A 6 -13.88 19.41 51.36
N VAL A 7 -15.13 19.58 51.78
CA VAL A 7 -16.29 19.06 51.03
C VAL A 7 -16.43 19.77 49.69
N ALA A 8 -16.24 21.10 49.63
CA ALA A 8 -16.27 21.85 48.38
C ALA A 8 -15.14 21.42 47.43
N ALA A 9 -13.93 21.17 47.93
CA ALA A 9 -12.80 20.69 47.12
C ALA A 9 -13.02 19.28 46.55
N LEU A 10 -13.58 18.36 47.35
CA LEU A 10 -13.96 17.02 46.89
C LEU A 10 -15.06 17.07 45.82
N PHE A 11 -16.04 17.96 45.98
CA PHE A 11 -17.10 18.13 45.00
C PHE A 11 -16.58 18.73 43.68
N LEU A 12 -15.65 19.69 43.76
CA LEU A 12 -14.94 20.25 42.60
C LEU A 12 -14.08 19.21 41.88
N MET A 13 -13.36 18.34 42.61
CA MET A 13 -12.60 17.23 42.01
C MET A 13 -13.52 16.21 41.34
N LEU A 14 -14.67 15.90 41.93
CA LEU A 14 -15.66 15.00 41.35
C LEU A 14 -16.27 15.59 40.08
N ILE A 15 -16.64 16.87 40.09
CA ILE A 15 -17.11 17.58 38.88
C ILE A 15 -16.01 17.60 37.82
N PHE A 16 -14.76 17.89 38.18
CA PHE A 16 -13.63 17.89 37.25
C PHE A 16 -13.38 16.50 36.66
N ALA A 17 -13.51 15.43 37.46
CA ALA A 17 -13.41 14.05 36.99
C ALA A 17 -14.58 13.64 36.07
N ILE A 18 -15.81 14.09 36.36
CA ILE A 18 -16.98 13.87 35.50
C ILE A 18 -16.84 14.62 34.18
N VAL A 19 -16.38 15.87 34.22
CA VAL A 19 -16.12 16.70 33.03
C VAL A 19 -14.99 16.08 32.19
N LEU A 20 -13.90 15.61 32.80
CA LEU A 20 -12.85 14.85 32.11
C LEU A 20 -13.40 13.53 31.50
N GLY A 21 -14.27 12.83 32.21
CA GLY A 21 -14.93 11.61 31.73
C GLY A 21 -15.89 11.83 30.56
N GLN A 22 -16.52 13.00 30.46
CA GLN A 22 -17.39 13.39 29.35
C GLN A 22 -16.64 14.00 28.16
N ILE A 23 -15.38 14.43 28.34
CA ILE A 23 -14.52 14.99 27.28
C ILE A 23 -13.72 13.89 26.56
N HIS A 24 -13.71 12.65 27.06
CA HIS A 24 -13.17 11.54 26.32
C HIS A 24 -14.18 11.06 25.26
N PRO A 25 -13.93 11.24 23.96
CA PRO A 25 -14.76 10.64 22.92
C PRO A 25 -14.85 9.13 23.18
N ASP A 26 -16.01 8.53 22.95
CA ASP A 26 -16.22 7.08 23.09
C ASP A 26 -15.34 6.36 22.05
N ARG A 27 -14.10 6.07 22.48
CA ARG A 27 -13.06 5.46 21.66
C ARG A 27 -13.35 4.01 21.34
N ASP A 28 -14.50 3.42 21.72
CA ASP A 28 -14.85 2.06 21.29
C ASP A 28 -15.87 2.02 20.14
N ARG A 29 -16.29 3.19 19.64
CA ARG A 29 -17.28 3.28 18.55
C ARG A 29 -16.77 2.64 17.24
N PRO A 30 -17.55 1.75 16.60
CA PRO A 30 -17.20 1.20 15.30
C PRO A 30 -17.35 2.22 14.16
N LEU A 31 -16.62 2.02 13.06
CA LEU A 31 -16.73 2.83 11.85
C LEU A 31 -18.16 2.76 11.25
N THR A 32 -18.81 1.60 11.38
CA THR A 32 -20.21 1.40 10.99
C THR A 32 -20.93 0.44 11.93
N ASN A 33 -22.24 0.67 12.12
CA ASN A 33 -23.11 -0.26 12.85
C ASN A 33 -23.60 -1.43 11.96
N SER A 34 -23.38 -1.34 10.65
CA SER A 34 -23.77 -2.40 9.71
C SER A 34 -22.91 -3.66 9.91
N SER A 35 -23.55 -4.83 9.88
CA SER A 35 -22.85 -6.11 9.81
C SER A 35 -22.19 -6.36 8.46
N GLN A 36 -22.60 -5.62 7.43
CA GLN A 36 -21.93 -5.58 6.14
C GLN A 36 -21.14 -4.29 6.01
N ALA A 37 -19.84 -4.40 5.71
CA ALA A 37 -18.98 -3.25 5.48
C ALA A 37 -18.17 -3.47 4.20
N THR A 38 -17.88 -2.37 3.50
CA THR A 38 -17.03 -2.40 2.31
C THR A 38 -15.82 -1.51 2.54
N ILE A 39 -14.64 -2.04 2.30
CA ILE A 39 -13.37 -1.32 2.37
C ILE A 39 -12.75 -1.32 0.98
N TRP A 40 -12.26 -0.16 0.53
CA TRP A 40 -11.38 -0.09 -0.62
C TRP A 40 -9.93 -0.08 -0.12
N VAL A 41 -9.08 -0.93 -0.65
CA VAL A 41 -7.68 -1.08 -0.22
C VAL A 41 -6.78 -0.82 -1.41
N LEU A 42 -5.77 0.04 -1.24
CA LEU A 42 -4.72 0.27 -2.23
C LEU A 42 -3.39 0.46 -1.52
N SER A 43 -2.31 0.46 -2.29
CA SER A 43 -0.97 0.74 -1.79
C SER A 43 -0.16 1.56 -2.79
N ASP A 44 0.96 2.10 -2.34
CA ASP A 44 2.04 2.58 -3.20
C ASP A 44 1.55 3.63 -4.21
N THR A 45 0.87 4.66 -3.71
CA THR A 45 0.44 5.78 -4.56
C THR A 45 1.61 6.60 -5.06
N HIS A 46 2.76 6.56 -4.35
CA HIS A 46 4.02 7.22 -4.73
C HIS A 46 3.78 8.64 -5.24
N PHE A 47 2.91 9.38 -4.55
CA PHE A 47 2.36 10.62 -5.08
C PHE A 47 3.40 11.74 -4.98
N ILE A 48 3.60 12.49 -6.07
CA ILE A 48 4.36 13.73 -6.04
C ILE A 48 3.42 14.93 -6.26
N ALA A 49 3.45 15.91 -5.36
CA ALA A 49 2.60 17.09 -5.51
C ALA A 49 2.99 17.93 -6.75
N PRO A 50 2.00 18.41 -7.53
CA PRO A 50 2.26 19.34 -8.65
C PRO A 50 3.01 20.61 -8.27
N SER A 51 2.99 21.02 -6.98
CA SER A 51 3.76 22.16 -6.49
C SER A 51 5.27 21.90 -6.38
N LEU A 52 5.70 20.63 -6.46
CA LEU A 52 7.08 20.22 -6.31
C LEU A 52 7.80 20.00 -7.64
N HIS A 53 7.14 20.15 -8.78
CA HIS A 53 7.78 20.03 -10.08
C HIS A 53 7.28 21.07 -11.08
N ASP A 54 8.15 21.45 -12.01
CA ASP A 54 7.81 22.36 -13.13
C ASP A 54 7.75 21.66 -14.49
N GLU A 55 7.75 20.32 -14.49
CA GLU A 55 7.72 19.44 -15.67
C GLU A 55 8.90 19.64 -16.63
N LYS A 56 9.99 20.28 -16.19
CA LYS A 56 11.20 20.50 -17.02
C LYS A 56 12.21 19.36 -16.87
N THR A 57 13.47 19.66 -17.18
CA THR A 57 14.57 18.69 -17.32
C THR A 57 14.75 17.81 -16.09
N ALA A 58 14.85 18.38 -14.88
CA ALA A 58 15.09 17.60 -13.67
C ALA A 58 13.93 16.63 -13.36
N TYR A 59 12.69 17.06 -13.61
CA TYR A 59 11.52 16.21 -13.43
C TYR A 59 11.47 15.10 -14.50
N THR A 60 11.73 15.45 -15.75
CA THR A 60 11.82 14.47 -16.85
C THR A 60 12.90 13.42 -16.59
N GLN A 61 14.02 13.80 -15.96
CA GLN A 61 15.08 12.87 -15.59
C GLN A 61 14.65 11.89 -14.50
N ILE A 62 14.02 12.36 -13.42
CA ILE A 62 13.60 11.46 -12.34
C ILE A 62 12.50 10.49 -12.79
N LYS A 63 11.60 10.89 -13.70
CA LYS A 63 10.59 9.99 -14.26
C LYS A 63 11.18 8.73 -14.91
N ARG A 64 12.38 8.85 -15.50
CA ARG A 64 13.06 7.72 -16.16
C ARG A 64 13.61 6.69 -15.18
N SER A 65 13.73 7.03 -13.90
CA SER A 65 14.17 6.12 -12.84
C SER A 65 13.03 5.78 -11.88
N ALA A 66 11.77 5.98 -12.28
CA ALA A 66 10.61 5.83 -11.41
C ALA A 66 10.06 4.39 -11.36
N ALA A 67 10.71 3.40 -11.99
CA ALA A 67 10.31 1.99 -11.99
C ALA A 67 8.86 1.79 -12.50
N GLY A 68 8.58 2.30 -13.71
CA GLY A 68 7.27 2.18 -14.36
C GLY A 68 6.11 2.97 -13.73
N LYS A 69 6.37 3.81 -12.71
CA LYS A 69 5.35 4.65 -12.07
C LYS A 69 4.88 5.78 -12.96
N ASP A 70 3.57 5.94 -13.08
CA ASP A 70 2.94 7.14 -13.60
C ASP A 70 3.22 8.30 -12.66
N MET A 71 3.99 9.27 -13.14
CA MET A 71 4.24 10.52 -12.44
C MET A 71 3.45 11.69 -13.06
N ASP A 72 2.93 11.53 -14.28
CA ASP A 72 2.32 12.62 -15.05
C ASP A 72 0.83 12.80 -14.74
N TYR A 73 0.11 11.70 -14.48
CA TYR A 73 -1.35 11.71 -14.38
C TYR A 73 -1.89 11.26 -13.02
N GLN A 74 -1.04 11.10 -12.00
CA GLN A 74 -1.46 10.74 -10.62
C GLN A 74 -2.60 11.63 -10.08
N PRO A 75 -2.59 12.97 -10.25
CA PRO A 75 -3.72 13.80 -9.82
C PRO A 75 -5.07 13.43 -10.47
N VAL A 76 -5.04 12.98 -11.72
CA VAL A 76 -6.24 12.59 -12.48
C VAL A 76 -6.72 11.22 -12.04
N ALA A 77 -5.80 10.27 -11.85
CA ALA A 77 -6.11 8.93 -11.33
C ALA A 77 -6.69 8.98 -9.91
N ILE A 78 -6.09 9.75 -9.01
CA ILE A 78 -6.61 9.95 -7.63
C ILE A 78 -7.99 10.60 -7.67
N ASN A 79 -8.22 11.59 -8.53
CA ASN A 79 -9.55 12.18 -8.67
C ASN A 79 -10.58 11.13 -9.13
N ALA A 80 -10.23 10.27 -10.09
CA ALA A 80 -11.12 9.20 -10.55
C ALA A 80 -11.44 8.18 -9.43
N LEU A 81 -10.44 7.77 -8.65
CA LEU A 81 -10.62 6.93 -7.46
C LEU A 81 -11.60 7.59 -6.49
N VAL A 82 -11.39 8.87 -6.16
CA VAL A 82 -12.26 9.64 -5.26
C VAL A 82 -13.68 9.74 -5.80
N GLN A 83 -13.87 10.05 -7.08
CA GLN A 83 -15.21 10.13 -7.68
C GLN A 83 -15.94 8.78 -7.67
N ASN A 84 -15.23 7.68 -7.95
CA ASN A 84 -15.80 6.34 -7.86
C ASN A 84 -16.17 6.01 -6.40
N ALA A 85 -15.30 6.32 -5.44
CA ALA A 85 -15.55 6.08 -4.02
C ALA A 85 -16.71 6.93 -3.47
N LEU A 86 -16.86 8.19 -3.91
CA LEU A 86 -18.00 9.05 -3.54
C LEU A 86 -19.34 8.44 -3.98
N LYS A 87 -19.38 7.78 -5.15
CA LYS A 87 -20.56 7.08 -5.64
C LYS A 87 -20.81 5.77 -4.89
N ALA A 88 -19.77 4.96 -4.69
CA ALA A 88 -19.87 3.66 -4.05
C ALA A 88 -20.11 3.75 -2.52
N ARG A 89 -19.66 4.84 -1.89
CA ARG A 89 -19.71 5.10 -0.45
C ARG A 89 -19.20 3.91 0.38
N PRO A 90 -17.93 3.48 0.19
CA PRO A 90 -17.37 2.46 1.05
C PRO A 90 -17.31 2.95 2.50
N THR A 91 -17.35 2.02 3.45
CA THR A 91 -17.14 2.30 4.87
C THR A 91 -15.79 2.96 5.10
N ALA A 92 -14.74 2.46 4.42
CA ALA A 92 -13.40 3.01 4.49
C ALA A 92 -12.63 2.88 3.18
N LEU A 93 -11.68 3.80 2.97
CA LEU A 93 -10.55 3.70 2.05
C LEU A 93 -9.29 3.48 2.89
N VAL A 94 -8.51 2.45 2.58
CA VAL A 94 -7.25 2.11 3.25
C VAL A 94 -6.07 2.24 2.28
N ILE A 95 -5.01 2.95 2.68
CA ILE A 95 -3.74 2.99 1.94
C ILE A 95 -2.64 2.33 2.79
N THR A 96 -2.01 1.27 2.26
CA THR A 96 -1.04 0.43 3.00
C THR A 96 0.42 0.88 2.84
N GLY A 97 0.67 2.19 2.76
CA GLY A 97 2.01 2.75 2.71
C GLY A 97 2.42 3.30 1.34
N ASP A 98 3.63 3.85 1.31
CA ASP A 98 4.26 4.55 0.19
C ASP A 98 3.29 5.54 -0.46
N VAL A 99 2.80 6.41 0.40
CA VAL A 99 1.80 7.40 0.05
C VAL A 99 2.42 8.48 -0.84
N THR A 100 3.62 8.90 -0.49
CA THR A 100 4.40 9.93 -1.20
C THR A 100 5.51 9.31 -2.05
N PHE A 101 6.02 10.06 -3.02
CA PHE A 101 7.07 9.56 -3.91
C PHE A 101 8.39 9.33 -3.16
N ASN A 102 8.85 10.31 -2.38
CA ASN A 102 10.04 10.18 -1.51
C ASN A 102 9.91 11.04 -0.24
N GLY A 103 8.76 11.00 0.43
CA GLY A 103 8.61 11.56 1.77
C GLY A 103 8.45 13.09 1.81
N GLU A 104 8.02 13.71 0.71
CA GLU A 104 7.82 15.15 0.69
C GLU A 104 6.53 15.53 1.42
N LYS A 105 6.63 16.39 2.43
CA LYS A 105 5.48 16.84 3.22
C LYS A 105 4.37 17.45 2.37
N ALA A 106 4.73 18.25 1.36
CA ALA A 106 3.77 18.84 0.43
C ALA A 106 2.99 17.79 -0.39
N SER A 107 3.61 16.64 -0.69
CA SER A 107 2.96 15.49 -1.34
C SER A 107 1.90 14.88 -0.42
N ALA A 108 2.25 14.60 0.84
CA ALA A 108 1.31 14.05 1.84
C ALA A 108 0.12 14.99 2.10
N GLU A 109 0.37 16.29 2.25
CA GLU A 109 -0.71 17.26 2.40
C GLU A 109 -1.60 17.35 1.15
N SER A 110 -0.98 17.29 -0.04
CA SER A 110 -1.72 17.36 -1.30
C SER A 110 -2.60 16.13 -1.52
N ILE A 111 -2.12 14.93 -1.21
CA ILE A 111 -2.97 13.73 -1.33
C ILE A 111 -4.11 13.76 -0.31
N MET A 112 -3.85 14.16 0.94
CA MET A 112 -4.92 14.27 1.94
C MET A 112 -6.00 15.27 1.53
N ARG A 113 -5.61 16.44 0.99
CA ARG A 113 -6.58 17.40 0.42
C ARG A 113 -7.43 16.80 -0.69
N ARG A 114 -6.86 15.95 -1.54
CA ARG A 114 -7.59 15.26 -2.63
C ARG A 114 -8.56 14.19 -2.09
N LEU A 115 -8.23 13.56 -0.96
CA LEU A 115 -9.07 12.57 -0.30
C LEU A 115 -10.15 13.20 0.61
N GLN A 116 -10.01 14.47 0.98
CA GLN A 116 -10.94 15.19 1.87
C GLN A 116 -12.44 15.09 1.47
N PRO A 117 -12.83 15.09 0.18
CA PRO A 117 -14.23 14.88 -0.20
C PRO A 117 -14.82 13.55 0.32
N LEU A 118 -14.01 12.50 0.43
CA LEU A 118 -14.45 11.21 0.99
C LEU A 118 -14.79 11.33 2.47
N VAL A 119 -13.90 11.98 3.23
CA VAL A 119 -14.09 12.25 4.66
C VAL A 119 -15.37 13.07 4.89
N ALA A 120 -15.55 14.13 4.09
CA ALA A 120 -16.73 14.99 4.16
C ALA A 120 -18.05 14.25 3.86
N ASN A 121 -18.01 13.20 3.05
CA ASN A 121 -19.16 12.35 2.73
C ASN A 121 -19.28 11.10 3.65
N GLY A 122 -18.48 11.04 4.73
CA GLY A 122 -18.57 10.00 5.76
C GLY A 122 -17.76 8.74 5.50
N THR A 123 -17.12 8.58 4.34
CA THR A 123 -16.15 7.50 4.10
C THR A 123 -14.92 7.74 4.95
N LYS A 124 -14.50 6.73 5.72
CA LYS A 124 -13.29 6.83 6.55
C LYS A 124 -12.05 6.67 5.69
N VAL A 125 -11.02 7.46 5.97
CA VAL A 125 -9.72 7.34 5.31
C VAL A 125 -8.73 6.86 6.37
N LEU A 126 -8.13 5.70 6.15
CA LEU A 126 -7.24 5.01 7.08
C LEU A 126 -5.90 4.75 6.38
N ILE A 127 -4.85 5.43 6.81
CA ILE A 127 -3.56 5.40 6.12
C ILE A 127 -2.47 4.97 7.10
N ILE A 128 -1.53 4.14 6.64
CA ILE A 128 -0.26 3.81 7.30
C ILE A 128 0.90 4.22 6.40
N PRO A 129 2.09 4.53 6.95
CA PRO A 129 3.25 4.89 6.14
C PRO A 129 3.87 3.66 5.46
N GLY A 130 4.59 3.89 4.37
CA GLY A 130 5.57 2.95 3.82
C GLY A 130 7.00 3.43 4.04
N ASN A 131 7.98 2.75 3.43
CA ASN A 131 9.39 3.06 3.66
C ASN A 131 9.81 4.40 3.05
N HIS A 132 9.08 4.91 2.06
CA HIS A 132 9.35 6.21 1.44
C HIS A 132 8.71 7.41 2.13
N ASP A 133 7.95 7.22 3.20
CA ASP A 133 7.13 8.32 3.73
C ASP A 133 7.81 9.15 4.83
N ILE A 134 8.48 8.51 5.79
CA ILE A 134 8.96 9.18 7.02
C ILE A 134 10.45 9.45 6.95
N TYR A 135 10.83 10.72 7.11
CA TYR A 135 12.22 11.20 7.08
C TYR A 135 13.05 10.64 5.91
N ASP A 136 12.44 10.55 4.73
CA ASP A 136 13.12 10.08 3.52
C ASP A 136 14.13 11.14 3.03
N GLY A 137 15.41 10.77 2.99
CA GLY A 137 16.49 11.64 2.52
C GLY A 137 16.45 11.95 1.02
N TRP A 138 15.57 11.30 0.26
CA TRP A 138 15.32 11.56 -1.15
C TRP A 138 14.22 12.59 -1.42
N ALA A 139 13.61 13.20 -0.40
CA ALA A 139 12.61 14.24 -0.59
C ALA A 139 13.15 15.41 -1.45
N ARG A 140 12.61 15.60 -2.66
CA ARG A 140 13.05 16.66 -3.59
C ARG A 140 11.91 17.41 -4.27
N ALA A 141 12.19 18.66 -4.61
CA ALA A 141 11.47 19.41 -5.63
C ALA A 141 12.32 19.52 -6.91
N TYR A 142 11.68 19.52 -8.07
CA TYR A 142 12.31 19.52 -9.38
C TYR A 142 12.01 20.84 -10.11
N LYS A 143 13.03 21.69 -10.28
CA LYS A 143 12.89 23.01 -10.93
C LYS A 143 13.95 23.22 -11.99
N GLY A 144 13.54 23.39 -13.25
CA GLY A 144 14.44 23.54 -14.38
C GLY A 144 15.37 22.34 -14.51
N LYS A 145 16.67 22.55 -14.26
CA LYS A 145 17.71 21.51 -14.31
C LYS A 145 18.15 21.02 -12.92
N ARG A 146 17.51 21.47 -11.83
CA ARG A 146 17.96 21.21 -10.46
C ARG A 146 16.95 20.37 -9.69
N GLN A 147 17.48 19.48 -8.86
CA GLN A 147 16.77 18.88 -7.74
C GLN A 147 17.09 19.69 -6.48
N LEU A 148 16.06 20.09 -5.74
CA LEU A 148 16.16 20.92 -4.55
C LEU A 148 15.66 20.13 -3.34
N LEU A 149 16.29 20.27 -2.19
CA LEU A 149 15.74 19.73 -0.94
C LEU A 149 14.36 20.33 -0.68
N THR A 150 13.46 19.51 -0.14
CA THR A 150 12.15 19.95 0.37
C THR A 150 11.92 19.34 1.75
N GLU A 151 10.93 19.85 2.48
CA GLU A 151 10.59 19.38 3.82
C GLU A 151 10.17 17.90 3.79
N GLN A 152 10.78 17.12 4.69
CA GLN A 152 10.46 15.72 4.94
C GLN A 152 9.32 15.58 5.95
N ILE A 153 8.66 14.43 5.97
CA ILE A 153 7.58 14.14 6.92
C ILE A 153 8.16 13.54 8.20
N SER A 154 7.95 14.18 9.36
CA SER A 154 8.17 13.55 10.66
C SER A 154 6.99 12.66 11.08
N PRO A 155 7.15 11.74 12.06
CA PRO A 155 6.01 11.02 12.64
C PRO A 155 4.92 11.93 13.21
N SER A 156 5.27 13.14 13.67
CA SER A 156 4.29 14.13 14.14
C SER A 156 3.55 14.79 12.97
N ASP A 157 4.27 15.17 11.91
CA ASP A 157 3.65 15.68 10.68
C ASP A 157 2.69 14.65 10.09
N TRP A 158 3.08 13.38 10.04
CA TRP A 158 2.23 12.29 9.58
C TRP A 158 0.90 12.22 10.32
N ARG A 159 0.95 12.22 11.66
CA ARG A 159 -0.27 12.22 12.49
C ARG A 159 -1.12 13.47 12.28
N ASN A 160 -0.51 14.63 12.07
CA ASN A 160 -1.23 15.88 11.85
C ASN A 160 -1.90 15.91 10.47
N ILE A 161 -1.18 15.50 9.43
CA ILE A 161 -1.69 15.46 8.05
C ILE A 161 -2.82 14.44 7.95
N PHE A 162 -2.58 13.22 8.42
CA PHE A 162 -3.55 12.12 8.36
C PHE A 162 -4.38 11.97 9.65
N HIS A 163 -4.62 13.07 10.36
CA HIS A 163 -5.33 13.08 11.65
C HIS A 163 -6.68 12.36 11.60
N THR A 164 -7.39 12.45 10.48
CA THR A 164 -8.69 11.78 10.28
C THR A 164 -8.61 10.26 10.45
N SER A 165 -7.45 9.64 10.15
CA SER A 165 -7.20 8.21 10.42
C SER A 165 -7.15 7.93 11.92
N TYR A 166 -6.36 8.73 12.65
CA TYR A 166 -6.12 8.60 14.09
C TYR A 166 -7.33 9.01 14.94
N GLU A 167 -8.20 9.89 14.43
CA GLU A 167 -9.49 10.22 15.05
C GLU A 167 -10.45 9.03 15.08
N GLN A 168 -10.32 8.08 14.14
CA GLN A 168 -11.09 6.83 14.19
C GLN A 168 -10.46 5.78 15.11
N ALA A 169 -9.24 6.02 15.60
CA ALA A 169 -8.48 5.02 16.33
C ALA A 169 -9.04 4.79 17.73
N VAL A 170 -9.31 3.52 18.02
CA VAL A 170 -9.73 3.03 19.32
C VAL A 170 -8.53 2.73 20.23
N ALA A 171 -7.36 2.49 19.62
CA ALA A 171 -6.07 2.40 20.29
C ALA A 171 -4.96 2.85 19.33
N GLN A 172 -3.91 3.46 19.87
CA GLN A 172 -2.71 3.86 19.11
C GLN A 172 -1.49 3.26 19.82
N ASP A 173 -0.50 2.80 19.06
CA ASP A 173 0.78 2.38 19.62
C ASP A 173 1.61 3.63 19.99
N PRO A 174 2.10 3.76 21.23
CA PRO A 174 2.97 4.89 21.59
C PRO A 174 4.36 4.84 20.94
N ASN A 175 4.77 3.71 20.34
CA ASN A 175 6.14 3.51 19.83
C ASN A 175 6.26 3.51 18.29
N SER A 176 5.14 3.62 17.57
CA SER A 176 5.10 3.60 16.11
C SER A 176 3.92 4.43 15.61
N LEU A 177 3.72 4.52 14.29
CA LEU A 177 2.52 5.12 13.71
C LEU A 177 1.33 4.14 13.64
N SER A 178 1.43 2.99 14.29
CA SER A 178 0.38 1.95 14.32
C SER A 178 -0.86 2.37 15.12
N TYR A 179 -2.02 1.90 14.69
CA TYR A 179 -3.29 2.12 15.37
C TYR A 179 -4.30 1.01 15.07
N ARG A 180 -5.34 0.93 15.89
CA ARG A 180 -6.45 -0.01 15.74
C ARG A 180 -7.74 0.77 15.55
N VAL A 181 -8.62 0.27 14.70
CA VAL A 181 -10.02 0.73 14.57
C VAL A 181 -10.99 -0.44 14.71
N ASN A 182 -12.19 -0.19 15.24
CA ASN A 182 -13.27 -1.16 15.20
C ASN A 182 -14.04 -0.96 13.88
N LEU A 183 -14.03 -1.91 12.95
CA LEU A 183 -14.78 -1.76 11.69
C LEU A 183 -16.28 -1.79 11.97
N ASN A 184 -16.73 -2.86 12.64
CA ASN A 184 -18.10 -3.09 13.08
C ASN A 184 -18.10 -4.05 14.28
N ARG A 185 -19.26 -4.64 14.61
CA ARG A 185 -19.37 -5.61 15.72
C ARG A 185 -18.59 -6.92 15.50
N ASN A 186 -18.26 -7.26 14.24
CA ASN A 186 -17.66 -8.54 13.86
C ASN A 186 -16.16 -8.43 13.59
N TYR A 187 -15.68 -7.24 13.24
CA TYR A 187 -14.31 -7.04 12.77
C TYR A 187 -13.63 -5.83 13.42
N GLN A 188 -12.32 -5.97 13.65
CA GLN A 188 -11.41 -4.87 13.96
C GLN A 188 -10.27 -4.86 12.94
N LEU A 189 -9.70 -3.69 12.68
CA LEU A 189 -8.58 -3.50 11.75
C LEU A 189 -7.36 -3.03 12.53
N LEU A 190 -6.24 -3.73 12.33
CA LEU A 190 -4.94 -3.37 12.88
C LEU A 190 -4.13 -2.74 11.75
N MET A 191 -3.83 -1.47 11.89
CA MET A 191 -3.09 -0.64 10.94
C MET A 191 -1.66 -0.53 11.47
N LEU A 192 -0.73 -1.29 10.91
CA LEU A 192 0.62 -1.46 11.44
C LEU A 192 1.63 -0.62 10.66
N ASP A 193 2.38 0.19 11.38
CA ASP A 193 3.60 0.82 10.89
C ASP A 193 4.75 -0.18 11.00
N SER A 194 5.14 -0.72 9.85
CA SER A 194 6.20 -1.73 9.71
C SER A 194 7.58 -1.14 9.40
N ASN A 195 7.71 0.18 9.29
CA ASN A 195 8.86 0.80 8.64
C ASN A 195 10.02 1.05 9.60
N ILE A 196 11.24 1.10 9.05
CA ILE A 196 12.45 1.49 9.77
C ILE A 196 12.90 2.86 9.27
N TYR A 197 12.61 3.91 10.04
CA TYR A 197 13.03 5.28 9.72
C TYR A 197 13.84 5.89 10.85
N THR A 198 14.57 6.95 10.54
CA THR A 198 15.37 7.72 11.51
C THR A 198 14.47 8.47 12.49
N ILE A 199 15.02 8.99 13.59
CA ILE A 199 14.28 9.82 14.55
C ILE A 199 14.26 11.32 14.18
N GLU A 200 15.14 11.71 13.25
CA GLU A 200 15.33 13.06 12.72
C GLU A 200 15.44 13.00 11.19
N PRO A 201 15.26 14.14 10.48
CA PRO A 201 15.42 14.20 9.03
C PRO A 201 16.73 13.59 8.54
N SER A 202 16.65 12.81 7.46
CA SER A 202 17.77 12.06 6.91
C SER A 202 18.32 12.71 5.64
N ASN A 203 19.58 12.49 5.31
CA ASN A 203 20.12 12.70 3.96
C ASN A 203 20.46 11.38 3.25
N ARG A 204 20.13 10.26 3.89
CA ARG A 204 20.37 8.90 3.37
C ARG A 204 19.13 8.39 2.65
N PRO A 205 19.30 7.43 1.72
CA PRO A 205 18.20 6.62 1.21
C PRO A 205 17.30 6.09 2.34
N PRO A 206 16.00 5.91 2.09
CA PRO A 206 15.12 5.24 3.02
C PRO A 206 15.56 3.78 3.22
N ASN A 207 15.27 3.21 4.38
CA ASN A 207 15.51 1.78 4.58
C ASN A 207 14.39 1.00 3.91
N THR A 208 14.71 0.21 2.89
CA THR A 208 13.73 -0.64 2.19
C THR A 208 13.14 -1.70 3.12
N GLY A 209 13.89 -2.17 4.12
CA GLY A 209 13.45 -3.21 5.05
C GLY A 209 12.52 -2.71 6.16
N GLY A 210 11.76 -3.65 6.71
CA GLY A 210 10.73 -3.37 7.71
C GLY A 210 10.80 -4.29 8.91
N LYS A 211 10.44 -3.77 10.08
CA LYS A 211 10.41 -4.54 11.32
C LYS A 211 9.43 -3.95 12.31
N LEU A 212 8.68 -4.82 13.00
CA LEU A 212 7.92 -4.42 14.18
C LEU A 212 8.84 -4.47 15.41
N THR A 213 8.99 -3.34 16.11
CA THR A 213 9.78 -3.32 17.36
C THR A 213 9.20 -4.27 18.41
N PRO A 214 9.98 -4.76 19.40
CA PRO A 214 9.44 -5.60 20.47
C PRO A 214 8.24 -4.98 21.20
N GLN A 215 8.26 -3.66 21.40
CA GLN A 215 7.19 -2.88 21.99
C GLN A 215 5.94 -2.89 21.12
N THR A 216 6.10 -2.64 19.81
CA THR A 216 5.00 -2.71 18.83
C THR A 216 4.43 -4.13 18.76
N MET A 217 5.27 -5.17 18.73
CA MET A 217 4.84 -6.57 18.73
C MET A 217 4.03 -6.93 19.99
N LYS A 218 4.44 -6.41 21.15
CA LYS A 218 3.67 -6.53 22.40
C LYS A 218 2.32 -5.81 22.30
N TRP A 219 2.29 -4.62 21.73
CA TRP A 219 1.06 -3.86 21.50
C TRP A 219 0.12 -4.61 20.53
N VAL A 220 0.64 -5.18 19.43
CA VAL A 220 -0.13 -6.01 18.49
C VAL A 220 -0.79 -7.17 19.22
N ARG A 221 -0.04 -7.92 20.05
CA ARG A 221 -0.60 -9.00 20.87
C ARG A 221 -1.76 -8.51 21.75
N GLN A 222 -1.60 -7.35 22.40
CA GLN A 222 -2.65 -6.77 23.24
C GLN A 222 -3.91 -6.43 22.42
N GLN A 223 -3.74 -5.86 21.23
CA GLN A 223 -4.86 -5.50 20.35
C GLN A 223 -5.58 -6.73 19.78
N LEU A 224 -4.84 -7.77 19.40
CA LEU A 224 -5.42 -9.06 18.98
C LEU A 224 -6.23 -9.69 20.11
N ALA A 225 -5.70 -9.70 21.33
CA ALA A 225 -6.42 -10.19 22.52
C ALA A 225 -7.68 -9.37 22.84
N ALA A 226 -7.63 -8.04 22.67
CA ALA A 226 -8.79 -7.18 22.85
C ALA A 226 -9.90 -7.49 21.83
N GLY A 227 -9.54 -7.75 20.57
CA GLY A 227 -10.48 -8.20 19.54
C GLY A 227 -11.12 -9.53 19.88
N GLN A 228 -10.31 -10.52 20.25
CA GLN A 228 -10.81 -11.85 20.65
C GLN A 228 -11.77 -11.76 21.84
N LYS A 229 -11.44 -10.97 22.88
CA LYS A 229 -12.33 -10.72 24.03
C LYS A 229 -13.64 -10.06 23.63
N ALA A 230 -13.62 -9.19 22.62
CA ALA A 230 -14.80 -8.54 22.07
C ALA A 230 -15.51 -9.36 20.98
N HIS A 231 -15.10 -10.61 20.74
CA HIS A 231 -15.59 -11.47 19.66
C HIS A 231 -15.48 -10.84 18.26
N ARG A 232 -14.47 -9.98 18.05
CA ARG A 232 -14.12 -9.36 16.77
C ARG A 232 -12.94 -10.09 16.12
N LYS A 233 -13.12 -10.50 14.87
CA LYS A 233 -12.03 -11.01 14.02
C LYS A 233 -11.09 -9.85 13.68
N SER A 234 -9.79 -10.08 13.78
CA SER A 234 -8.79 -9.06 13.45
C SER A 234 -8.38 -9.20 12.00
N ILE A 235 -8.29 -8.08 11.27
CA ILE A 235 -7.72 -7.98 9.94
C ILE A 235 -6.51 -7.07 10.03
N VAL A 236 -5.39 -7.46 9.44
CA VAL A 236 -4.13 -6.71 9.53
C VAL A 236 -3.85 -5.98 8.23
N PHE A 237 -3.32 -4.76 8.35
CA PHE A 237 -2.82 -3.95 7.25
C PHE A 237 -1.41 -3.51 7.64
N MET A 238 -0.43 -3.75 6.77
CA MET A 238 0.95 -3.29 6.95
C MET A 238 1.56 -2.98 5.58
N HIS A 239 2.73 -2.36 5.53
CA HIS A 239 3.36 -2.04 4.23
C HIS A 239 4.17 -3.23 3.69
N HIS A 240 5.10 -3.74 4.48
CA HIS A 240 5.97 -4.87 4.15
C HIS A 240 5.19 -6.19 4.08
N ASN A 241 5.71 -7.19 3.36
CA ASN A 241 4.99 -8.46 3.20
C ASN A 241 5.18 -9.40 4.40
N LEU A 242 4.21 -10.30 4.60
CA LEU A 242 4.29 -11.39 5.58
C LEU A 242 5.04 -12.60 5.01
N TYR A 243 4.83 -12.88 3.71
CA TYR A 243 5.45 -13.98 2.96
C TYR A 243 6.33 -13.47 1.83
N ALA A 244 7.23 -14.32 1.34
CA ALA A 244 7.93 -14.08 0.09
C ALA A 244 6.98 -14.36 -1.07
N HIS A 245 6.59 -13.33 -1.81
CA HIS A 245 5.78 -13.42 -3.03
C HIS A 245 6.63 -13.55 -4.31
N ASN A 246 7.96 -13.54 -4.14
CA ASN A 246 8.92 -13.80 -5.20
C ASN A 246 10.22 -14.29 -4.56
N GLU A 247 10.58 -15.56 -4.73
CA GLU A 247 11.78 -16.10 -4.07
C GLU A 247 13.08 -15.54 -4.66
N ALA A 248 13.04 -14.90 -5.83
CA ALA A 248 14.20 -14.22 -6.39
C ALA A 248 14.41 -12.82 -5.79
N VAL A 249 13.34 -12.14 -5.34
CA VAL A 249 13.36 -10.75 -4.87
C VAL A 249 12.47 -10.60 -3.64
N ASN A 250 13.01 -10.96 -2.47
CA ASN A 250 12.28 -10.86 -1.19
C ASN A 250 13.02 -10.09 -0.08
N GLN A 251 14.34 -9.91 -0.22
CA GLN A 251 15.16 -9.24 0.80
C GLN A 251 14.79 -7.76 0.90
N GLY A 252 14.44 -7.32 2.10
CA GLY A 252 13.93 -5.97 2.35
C GLY A 252 12.45 -5.80 2.03
N PHE A 253 11.79 -6.75 1.37
CA PHE A 253 10.36 -6.68 1.07
C PHE A 253 9.51 -7.40 2.13
N VAL A 254 9.97 -8.58 2.54
CA VAL A 254 9.37 -9.33 3.65
C VAL A 254 9.80 -8.71 4.97
N LEU A 255 8.85 -8.54 5.89
CA LEU A 255 9.10 -8.05 7.24
C LEU A 255 10.20 -8.89 7.93
N ASP A 256 11.25 -8.24 8.44
CA ASP A 256 12.44 -8.89 9.03
C ASP A 256 12.11 -9.90 10.14
N ASN A 257 11.06 -9.62 10.92
CA ASN A 257 10.57 -10.49 11.99
C ASN A 257 9.18 -11.06 11.69
N SER A 258 8.89 -11.36 10.42
CA SER A 258 7.64 -11.96 9.96
C SER A 258 7.29 -13.25 10.72
N ASP A 259 8.25 -14.11 11.06
CA ASP A 259 8.00 -15.34 11.83
C ASP A 259 7.37 -15.08 13.21
N GLN A 260 7.79 -14.00 13.89
CA GLN A 260 7.21 -13.61 15.17
C GLN A 260 5.76 -13.14 14.97
N LEU A 261 5.49 -12.39 13.88
CA LEU A 261 4.15 -11.96 13.54
C LEU A 261 3.27 -13.16 13.14
N LYS A 262 3.72 -14.05 12.24
CA LYS A 262 3.03 -15.29 11.85
C LYS A 262 2.61 -16.12 13.06
N THR A 263 3.47 -16.23 14.07
CA THR A 263 3.17 -16.92 15.33
C THR A 263 1.99 -16.25 16.08
N LEU A 264 1.96 -14.92 16.16
CA LEU A 264 0.83 -14.19 16.76
C LEU A 264 -0.44 -14.34 15.93
N LEU A 265 -0.36 -14.14 14.62
CA LEU A 265 -1.52 -14.19 13.72
C LEU A 265 -2.19 -15.57 13.78
N LYS A 266 -1.39 -16.65 13.81
CA LYS A 266 -1.86 -18.02 14.05
C LYS A 266 -2.56 -18.15 15.40
N ALA A 267 -1.94 -17.71 16.49
CA ALA A 267 -2.50 -17.87 17.84
C ALA A 267 -3.85 -17.16 18.02
N TYR A 268 -4.05 -16.03 17.33
CA TYR A 268 -5.27 -15.23 17.39
C TYR A 268 -6.21 -15.46 16.21
N HIS A 269 -5.95 -16.48 15.38
CA HIS A 269 -6.78 -16.87 14.23
C HIS A 269 -7.09 -15.70 13.28
N VAL A 270 -6.07 -14.89 12.97
CA VAL A 270 -6.18 -13.82 11.99
C VAL A 270 -6.33 -14.45 10.60
N PRO A 271 -7.43 -14.18 9.88
CA PRO A 271 -7.69 -14.86 8.61
C PRO A 271 -7.01 -14.17 7.42
N LEU A 272 -6.73 -12.88 7.52
CA LEU A 272 -6.39 -12.04 6.39
C LEU A 272 -5.47 -10.88 6.80
N LEU A 273 -4.44 -10.67 5.99
CA LEU A 273 -3.53 -9.54 6.04
C LEU A 273 -3.46 -8.88 4.66
N PHE A 274 -3.43 -7.54 4.64
CA PHE A 274 -3.18 -6.74 3.44
C PHE A 274 -1.81 -6.07 3.52
N SER A 275 -1.04 -6.13 2.44
CA SER A 275 0.25 -5.47 2.29
C SER A 275 0.42 -4.79 0.92
N GLY A 276 1.61 -4.23 0.66
CA GLY A 276 2.01 -3.57 -0.59
C GLY A 276 3.50 -3.78 -0.86
N HIS A 277 4.23 -2.69 -1.11
CA HIS A 277 5.71 -2.61 -1.15
C HIS A 277 6.38 -3.25 -2.37
N ILE A 278 6.07 -4.50 -2.70
CA ILE A 278 6.60 -5.16 -3.91
C ILE A 278 5.95 -4.66 -5.19
N HIS A 279 4.90 -3.84 -5.09
CA HIS A 279 4.09 -3.29 -6.17
C HIS A 279 3.35 -4.31 -7.06
N ALA A 280 3.62 -5.60 -6.93
CA ALA A 280 2.94 -6.66 -7.66
C ALA A 280 1.64 -7.06 -6.96
N GLN A 281 0.59 -7.27 -7.74
CA GLN A 281 -0.65 -7.85 -7.24
C GLN A 281 -0.46 -9.35 -7.07
N ASP A 282 -0.54 -9.84 -5.83
CA ASP A 282 -0.43 -11.27 -5.52
C ASP A 282 -1.28 -11.65 -4.30
N ILE A 283 -1.82 -12.86 -4.26
CA ILE A 283 -2.54 -13.40 -3.09
C ILE A 283 -1.99 -14.76 -2.70
N SER A 284 -1.30 -14.83 -1.57
CA SER A 284 -0.66 -16.07 -1.15
C SER A 284 -1.14 -16.59 0.21
N ARG A 285 -1.09 -17.91 0.36
CA ARG A 285 -1.12 -18.58 1.67
C ARG A 285 0.30 -18.67 2.18
N ASP A 286 0.47 -18.97 3.45
CA ASP A 286 1.78 -19.39 3.95
C ASP A 286 2.34 -20.56 3.12
N PRO A 287 3.48 -20.38 2.41
CA PRO A 287 4.08 -21.43 1.60
C PRO A 287 4.44 -22.67 2.44
N ASP A 288 4.76 -22.47 3.72
CA ASP A 288 5.10 -23.54 4.66
C ASP A 288 3.87 -24.17 5.33
N GLY A 289 2.68 -23.59 5.11
CA GLY A 289 1.41 -24.06 5.71
C GLY A 289 1.33 -23.92 7.23
N GLN A 290 2.20 -23.13 7.86
CA GLN A 290 2.28 -23.03 9.32
C GLN A 290 1.34 -21.97 9.90
N CYS A 291 1.07 -20.91 9.16
CA CYS A 291 0.22 -19.78 9.50
C CYS A 291 -1.03 -19.79 8.59
N PRO A 292 -2.26 -19.82 9.14
CA PRO A 292 -3.48 -19.88 8.34
C PRO A 292 -3.87 -18.54 7.69
N THR A 293 -3.15 -17.45 8.01
CA THR A 293 -3.39 -16.12 7.46
C THR A 293 -3.17 -16.15 5.96
N ILE A 294 -4.10 -15.59 5.20
CA ILE A 294 -3.89 -15.31 3.77
C ILE A 294 -3.37 -13.89 3.67
N GLU A 295 -2.34 -13.68 2.85
CA GLU A 295 -1.84 -12.34 2.52
C GLU A 295 -2.37 -11.92 1.16
N VAL A 296 -2.90 -10.70 1.08
CA VAL A 296 -3.25 -10.02 -0.17
C VAL A 296 -2.32 -8.83 -0.32
N VAL A 297 -1.39 -8.93 -1.26
CA VAL A 297 -0.55 -7.81 -1.67
C VAL A 297 -1.30 -7.00 -2.70
N SER A 298 -1.49 -5.71 -2.44
CA SER A 298 -2.08 -4.81 -3.44
C SER A 298 -1.00 -4.39 -4.44
N GLY A 299 -1.26 -4.58 -5.73
CA GLY A 299 -0.42 -3.98 -6.76
C GLY A 299 -0.40 -2.45 -6.63
N ALA A 300 0.72 -1.80 -6.96
CA ALA A 300 0.89 -0.39 -6.70
C ALA A 300 -0.08 0.48 -7.52
N PHE A 301 -0.72 1.44 -6.85
CA PHE A 301 -1.66 2.35 -7.52
C PHE A 301 -0.96 3.27 -8.54
N SER A 302 0.34 3.51 -8.36
CA SER A 302 1.15 4.33 -9.24
C SER A 302 1.59 3.65 -10.54
N ILE A 303 1.44 2.32 -10.68
CA ILE A 303 1.84 1.58 -11.90
C ILE A 303 0.62 1.00 -12.62
N SER A 304 0.83 0.27 -13.72
CA SER A 304 -0.26 -0.48 -14.38
C SER A 304 -0.89 -1.51 -13.43
N PRO A 305 -2.23 -1.57 -13.26
CA PRO A 305 -3.29 -0.83 -13.94
C PRO A 305 -3.93 0.28 -13.09
N ALA A 306 -3.19 0.86 -12.14
CA ALA A 306 -3.66 1.73 -11.07
C ALA A 306 -4.79 1.06 -10.29
N SER A 307 -4.48 -0.13 -9.75
CA SER A 307 -5.45 -1.01 -9.11
C SER A 307 -5.76 -0.63 -7.67
N TYR A 308 -6.95 -1.04 -7.24
CA TYR A 308 -7.37 -1.07 -5.85
C TYR A 308 -8.25 -2.31 -5.64
N GLY A 309 -8.22 -2.86 -4.42
CA GLY A 309 -9.09 -3.95 -4.01
C GLY A 309 -10.39 -3.46 -3.39
N VAL A 310 -11.51 -4.10 -3.70
CA VAL A 310 -12.78 -3.92 -3.00
C VAL A 310 -13.02 -5.12 -2.11
N VAL A 311 -13.07 -4.87 -0.80
CA VAL A 311 -13.25 -5.90 0.22
C VAL A 311 -14.62 -5.77 0.85
N THR A 312 -15.44 -6.81 0.77
CA THR A 312 -16.73 -6.86 1.46
C THR A 312 -16.64 -7.81 2.64
N PHE A 313 -16.98 -7.28 3.81
CA PHE A 313 -17.05 -8.01 5.07
C PHE A 313 -18.51 -8.25 5.42
N THR A 314 -18.84 -9.50 5.73
CA THR A 314 -20.12 -9.92 6.33
C THR A 314 -19.80 -10.81 7.54
N PRO A 315 -20.75 -11.13 8.44
CA PRO A 315 -20.44 -11.91 9.64
C PRO A 315 -19.73 -13.25 9.37
N ASN A 316 -20.09 -13.90 8.25
CA ASN A 316 -19.65 -15.24 7.87
C ASN A 316 -18.76 -15.28 6.62
N ARG A 317 -18.46 -14.15 5.98
CA ARG A 317 -17.70 -14.15 4.72
C ARG A 317 -16.93 -12.86 4.49
N ILE A 318 -15.71 -13.00 3.99
CA ILE A 318 -14.90 -11.93 3.41
C ILE A 318 -14.73 -12.21 1.92
N THR A 319 -14.92 -11.20 1.08
CA THR A 319 -14.63 -11.27 -0.36
C THR A 319 -13.73 -10.12 -0.76
N TYR A 320 -12.70 -10.40 -1.54
CA TYR A 320 -11.84 -9.41 -2.19
C TYR A 320 -11.99 -9.53 -3.70
N GLN A 321 -12.03 -8.38 -4.37
CA GLN A 321 -11.99 -8.27 -5.83
C GLN A 321 -11.06 -7.12 -6.22
N LYS A 322 -10.09 -7.39 -7.11
CA LYS A 322 -9.27 -6.35 -7.73
C LYS A 322 -10.08 -5.55 -8.74
N HIS A 323 -9.89 -4.24 -8.75
CA HIS A 323 -10.41 -3.30 -9.74
C HIS A 323 -9.29 -2.42 -10.29
N ALA A 324 -9.42 -1.98 -11.53
CA ALA A 324 -8.54 -0.98 -12.14
C ALA A 324 -9.22 0.40 -12.15
N THR A 325 -8.42 1.46 -12.06
CA THR A 325 -8.95 2.84 -12.12
C THR A 325 -9.17 3.28 -13.56
N ASP A 326 -10.38 3.74 -13.87
CA ASP A 326 -10.69 4.39 -15.15
C ASP A 326 -10.99 5.88 -14.93
N PRO A 327 -10.11 6.79 -15.38
CA PRO A 327 -10.34 8.22 -15.29
C PRO A 327 -11.28 8.77 -16.36
N THR A 328 -11.55 8.01 -17.43
CA THR A 328 -12.31 8.45 -18.62
C THR A 328 -13.65 9.10 -18.29
N PRO A 329 -14.47 8.60 -17.34
CA PRO A 329 -15.74 9.21 -16.99
C PRO A 329 -15.59 10.63 -16.40
N TYR A 330 -14.45 10.96 -15.80
CA TYR A 330 -14.24 12.19 -15.02
C TYR A 330 -13.30 13.19 -15.68
N LEU A 331 -12.84 12.91 -16.90
CA LEU A 331 -11.99 13.83 -17.64
C LEU A 331 -12.75 15.12 -18.00
N THR A 332 -12.11 16.26 -17.76
CA THR A 332 -12.54 17.56 -18.29
C THR A 332 -12.45 17.59 -19.82
N ALA A 333 -13.12 18.56 -20.46
CA ALA A 333 -13.04 18.73 -21.91
C ALA A 333 -11.60 18.93 -22.42
N LYS A 334 -10.71 19.56 -21.63
CA LYS A 334 -9.28 19.68 -21.95
C LYS A 334 -8.56 18.33 -21.84
N GLN A 335 -8.77 17.60 -20.74
CA GLN A 335 -8.13 16.31 -20.51
C GLN A 335 -8.55 15.24 -21.53
N ARG A 336 -9.80 15.27 -22.01
CA ARG A 336 -10.29 14.34 -23.06
C ARG A 336 -9.53 14.47 -24.39
N LYS A 337 -8.83 15.58 -24.62
CA LYS A 337 -7.98 15.76 -25.82
C LYS A 337 -6.61 15.10 -25.66
N ASN A 338 -6.23 14.68 -24.45
CA ASN A 338 -4.98 13.97 -24.22
C ASN A 338 -5.20 12.46 -24.48
N PRO A 339 -4.51 11.85 -25.47
CA PRO A 339 -4.69 10.45 -25.81
C PRO A 339 -4.28 9.49 -24.69
N ASP A 340 -3.29 9.85 -23.87
CA ASP A 340 -2.86 9.03 -22.73
C ASP A 340 -3.97 8.94 -21.70
N LEU A 341 -4.59 10.07 -21.34
CA LEU A 341 -5.70 10.09 -20.39
C LEU A 341 -6.96 9.41 -20.94
N LEU A 342 -7.24 9.56 -22.24
CA LEU A 342 -8.37 8.89 -22.90
C LEU A 342 -8.18 7.37 -22.99
N HIS A 343 -6.93 6.92 -23.07
CA HIS A 343 -6.55 5.51 -23.14
C HIS A 343 -5.62 5.13 -21.98
N TYR A 344 -6.01 5.50 -20.76
CA TYR A 344 -5.14 5.46 -19.58
C TYR A 344 -4.51 4.10 -19.31
N GLN A 345 -5.27 3.02 -19.44
CA GLN A 345 -4.75 1.67 -19.23
C GLN A 345 -3.73 1.25 -20.30
N ARG A 346 -3.85 1.76 -21.53
CA ARG A 346 -2.84 1.55 -22.59
C ARG A 346 -1.57 2.32 -22.27
N TYR A 347 -1.70 3.57 -21.83
CA TYR A 347 -0.58 4.41 -21.39
C TYR A 347 0.20 3.74 -20.24
N LEU A 348 -0.48 3.33 -19.16
CA LEU A 348 0.16 2.69 -18.01
C LEU A 348 0.86 1.40 -18.40
N LYS A 349 0.21 0.56 -19.22
CA LYS A 349 0.83 -0.66 -19.74
C LYS A 349 2.09 -0.35 -20.52
N GLN A 350 2.05 0.61 -21.44
CA GLN A 350 3.22 0.99 -22.24
C GLN A 350 4.37 1.50 -21.36
N LEU A 351 4.06 2.36 -20.38
CA LEU A 351 5.05 2.86 -19.43
C LEU A 351 5.72 1.71 -18.66
N PHE A 352 4.95 0.73 -18.21
CA PHE A 352 5.47 -0.41 -17.47
C PHE A 352 6.28 -1.39 -18.33
N LEU A 353 5.83 -1.64 -19.58
CA LEU A 353 6.58 -2.48 -20.52
C LEU A 353 7.97 -1.90 -20.80
N GLN A 354 8.07 -0.58 -20.98
CA GLN A 354 9.35 0.11 -21.21
C GLN A 354 10.31 -0.02 -20.02
N ASP A 355 9.78 -0.01 -18.80
CA ASP A 355 10.56 -0.23 -17.58
C ASP A 355 11.14 -1.66 -17.52
N GLY A 356 10.30 -2.66 -17.77
CA GLY A 356 10.71 -4.07 -17.82
C GLY A 356 11.68 -4.39 -18.97
N GLU A 357 11.54 -3.71 -20.12
CA GLU A 357 12.53 -3.76 -21.21
C GLU A 357 13.90 -3.24 -20.73
N GLY A 358 13.92 -2.12 -20.00
CA GLY A 358 15.15 -1.54 -19.43
C GLY A 358 15.89 -2.48 -18.48
N LEU A 359 15.16 -3.23 -17.65
CA LEU A 359 15.72 -4.26 -16.76
C LEU A 359 16.47 -5.33 -17.56
N ALA A 360 15.84 -5.87 -18.60
CA ALA A 360 16.45 -6.89 -19.44
C ALA A 360 17.68 -6.38 -20.19
N TYR A 361 17.61 -5.19 -20.79
CA TYR A 361 18.76 -4.61 -21.48
C TYR A 361 19.96 -4.47 -20.54
N GLY A 362 19.77 -3.87 -19.37
CA GLY A 362 20.85 -3.66 -18.40
C GLY A 362 21.51 -4.97 -18.00
N ASP A 363 20.71 -5.93 -17.51
CA ASP A 363 21.24 -7.17 -16.99
C ASP A 363 21.85 -8.06 -18.09
N LEU A 364 21.24 -8.16 -19.27
CA LEU A 364 21.79 -8.97 -20.37
C LEU A 364 23.10 -8.39 -20.93
N MET A 365 23.21 -7.07 -21.01
CA MET A 365 24.46 -6.41 -21.44
C MET A 365 25.59 -6.65 -20.44
N ASP A 366 25.29 -6.58 -19.14
CA ASP A 366 26.24 -6.90 -18.07
C ASP A 366 26.66 -8.38 -18.08
N ASN A 367 25.81 -9.26 -18.61
CA ASN A 367 26.09 -10.68 -18.84
C ASN A 367 26.61 -11.00 -20.26
N GLY A 368 27.11 -10.00 -21.00
CA GLY A 368 27.86 -10.19 -22.24
C GLY A 368 27.01 -10.45 -23.49
N VAL A 369 25.68 -10.26 -23.42
CA VAL A 369 24.81 -10.31 -24.60
C VAL A 369 24.90 -8.97 -25.34
N THR A 370 25.41 -8.98 -26.57
CA THR A 370 25.66 -7.76 -27.36
C THR A 370 24.92 -7.72 -28.69
N ASN A 371 24.31 -8.82 -29.11
CA ASN A 371 23.52 -8.87 -30.34
C ASN A 371 22.20 -8.11 -30.14
N GLN A 372 21.99 -7.04 -30.90
CA GLN A 372 20.81 -6.17 -30.76
C GLN A 372 19.49 -6.90 -30.98
N HIS A 373 19.43 -7.83 -31.94
CA HIS A 373 18.21 -8.59 -32.22
C HIS A 373 17.84 -9.50 -31.05
N ASP A 374 18.83 -10.18 -30.46
CA ASP A 374 18.64 -11.00 -29.26
C ASP A 374 18.18 -10.15 -28.06
N LEU A 375 18.84 -9.00 -27.85
CA LEU A 375 18.48 -8.06 -26.77
C LEU A 375 17.04 -7.54 -26.92
N ASP A 376 16.66 -7.10 -28.11
CA ASP A 376 15.31 -6.57 -28.37
C ASP A 376 14.23 -7.63 -28.17
N ALA A 377 14.49 -8.88 -28.59
CA ALA A 377 13.56 -9.98 -28.38
C ALA A 377 13.39 -10.30 -26.89
N ALA A 378 14.50 -10.40 -26.16
CA ALA A 378 14.51 -10.66 -24.72
C ALA A 378 13.84 -9.54 -23.93
N ALA A 379 14.14 -8.29 -24.24
CA ALA A 379 13.59 -7.12 -23.55
C ALA A 379 12.07 -7.03 -23.70
N LYS A 380 11.55 -7.21 -24.93
CA LYS A 380 10.09 -7.22 -25.18
C LYS A 380 9.39 -8.31 -24.40
N LEU A 381 9.95 -9.53 -24.40
CA LEU A 381 9.39 -10.64 -23.64
C LEU A 381 9.43 -10.35 -22.13
N MET A 382 10.54 -9.82 -21.63
CA MET A 382 10.69 -9.45 -20.22
C MET A 382 9.66 -8.41 -19.78
N GLY A 383 9.47 -7.36 -20.58
CA GLY A 383 8.44 -6.36 -20.34
C GLY A 383 7.05 -7.00 -20.20
N VAL A 384 6.69 -7.91 -21.12
CA VAL A 384 5.41 -8.63 -21.05
C VAL A 384 5.30 -9.51 -19.81
N LEU A 385 6.33 -10.29 -19.48
CA LEU A 385 6.32 -11.19 -18.33
C LEU A 385 6.24 -10.42 -17.00
N ASN A 386 7.02 -9.34 -16.86
CA ASN A 386 6.92 -8.44 -15.71
C ASN A 386 5.54 -7.83 -15.61
N TRP A 387 5.02 -7.28 -16.71
CA TRP A 387 3.69 -6.68 -16.68
C TRP A 387 2.63 -7.67 -16.19
N ARG A 388 2.67 -8.93 -16.64
CA ARG A 388 1.75 -9.98 -16.19
C ARG A 388 1.85 -10.23 -14.69
N PHE A 389 3.05 -10.48 -14.17
CA PHE A 389 3.29 -10.69 -12.74
C PHE A 389 2.83 -9.50 -11.89
N PHE A 390 3.24 -8.28 -12.24
CA PHE A 390 2.85 -7.10 -11.45
C PHE A 390 1.35 -6.82 -11.49
N THR A 391 0.65 -7.25 -12.55
CA THR A 391 -0.80 -7.16 -12.63
C THR A 391 -1.54 -8.34 -11.99
N GLY A 392 -0.88 -9.42 -11.57
CA GLY A 392 -1.53 -10.66 -11.11
C GLY A 392 -2.26 -11.42 -12.24
N ASP A 393 -1.76 -11.31 -13.48
CA ASP A 393 -2.27 -11.97 -14.69
C ASP A 393 -1.26 -13.01 -15.23
N ASP A 394 -0.54 -13.65 -14.32
CA ASP A 394 0.57 -14.61 -14.53
C ASP A 394 0.14 -16.07 -14.35
N HIS A 395 -1.12 -16.37 -14.65
CA HIS A 395 -1.67 -17.71 -14.67
C HIS A 395 -1.89 -18.21 -16.12
N PRO A 396 -0.84 -18.38 -16.94
CA PRO A 396 -1.01 -18.80 -18.33
C PRO A 396 -1.61 -20.20 -18.40
N ASP A 397 -2.53 -20.40 -19.33
CA ASP A 397 -2.93 -21.76 -19.69
C ASP A 397 -1.78 -22.51 -20.38
N LYS A 398 -1.95 -23.81 -20.61
CA LYS A 398 -0.90 -24.65 -21.22
C LYS A 398 -0.47 -24.16 -22.62
N ALA A 399 -1.38 -23.60 -23.40
CA ALA A 399 -1.09 -23.13 -24.75
C ALA A 399 -0.33 -21.79 -24.70
N GLU A 400 -0.75 -20.88 -23.83
CA GLU A 400 -0.05 -19.63 -23.59
C GLU A 400 1.36 -19.88 -23.04
N LEU A 401 1.51 -20.76 -22.05
CA LEU A 401 2.82 -21.09 -21.49
C LEU A 401 3.76 -21.68 -22.55
N LYS A 402 3.25 -22.56 -23.42
CA LYS A 402 4.02 -23.10 -24.53
C LYS A 402 4.45 -21.99 -25.51
N ARG A 403 3.57 -21.03 -25.78
CA ARG A 403 3.86 -19.87 -26.64
C ARG A 403 4.94 -18.99 -26.02
N LEU A 404 4.83 -18.67 -24.72
CA LEU A 404 5.82 -17.86 -24.00
C LEU A 404 7.20 -18.50 -24.00
N LYS A 405 7.28 -19.81 -23.76
CA LYS A 405 8.55 -20.57 -23.79
C LYS A 405 9.14 -20.73 -25.19
N ALA A 406 8.30 -20.62 -26.24
CA ALA A 406 8.74 -20.67 -27.63
C ALA A 406 9.15 -19.31 -28.19
N ASP A 407 8.96 -18.23 -27.43
CA ASP A 407 9.39 -16.90 -27.83
C ASP A 407 10.92 -16.84 -27.95
N PRO A 408 11.49 -16.27 -29.04
CA PRO A 408 12.93 -16.17 -29.22
C PRO A 408 13.66 -15.48 -28.06
N GLY A 409 13.00 -14.54 -27.38
CA GLY A 409 13.55 -13.85 -26.21
C GLY A 409 13.79 -14.77 -25.02
N TRP A 410 13.06 -15.88 -24.89
CA TRP A 410 13.15 -16.78 -23.73
C TRP A 410 14.56 -17.34 -23.56
N ALA A 411 15.10 -17.93 -24.63
CA ALA A 411 16.43 -18.53 -24.61
C ALA A 411 17.55 -17.50 -24.37
N VAL A 412 17.30 -16.23 -24.69
CA VAL A 412 18.24 -15.12 -24.41
C VAL A 412 18.16 -14.70 -22.95
N LEU A 413 16.95 -14.56 -22.37
CA LEU A 413 16.77 -14.26 -20.95
C LEU A 413 17.44 -15.31 -20.05
N GLU A 414 17.40 -16.59 -20.45
CA GLU A 414 18.04 -17.67 -19.69
C GLU A 414 19.58 -17.58 -19.63
N ARG A 415 20.20 -16.76 -20.48
CA ARG A 415 21.66 -16.53 -20.47
C ARG A 415 22.12 -15.77 -19.22
N SER A 416 21.24 -14.95 -18.64
CA SER A 416 21.50 -14.33 -17.34
C SER A 416 21.09 -15.27 -16.20
N PRO A 417 21.97 -15.56 -15.22
CA PRO A 417 21.59 -16.29 -14.02
C PRO A 417 20.50 -15.60 -13.21
N MET A 418 20.51 -14.26 -13.15
CA MET A 418 19.52 -13.48 -12.41
C MET A 418 18.15 -13.57 -13.08
N LEU A 419 18.05 -13.23 -14.37
CA LEU A 419 16.79 -13.28 -15.10
C LEU A 419 16.25 -14.71 -15.16
N ARG A 420 17.09 -15.72 -15.34
CA ARG A 420 16.67 -17.12 -15.28
C ARG A 420 16.08 -17.53 -13.94
N ARG A 421 16.59 -17.02 -12.82
CA ARG A 421 15.99 -17.25 -11.49
C ARG A 421 14.64 -16.53 -11.42
N TYR A 422 14.61 -15.27 -11.84
CA TYR A 422 13.42 -14.44 -11.80
C TYR A 422 12.27 -14.99 -12.67
N LEU A 423 12.56 -15.51 -13.87
CA LEU A 423 11.60 -16.15 -14.76
C LEU A 423 10.86 -17.34 -14.13
N LYS A 424 11.48 -18.04 -13.16
CA LYS A 424 10.83 -19.14 -12.46
C LYS A 424 9.71 -18.65 -11.54
N GLU A 425 9.81 -17.42 -11.07
CA GLU A 425 8.93 -16.84 -10.07
C GLU A 425 7.78 -16.02 -10.70
N ILE A 426 7.93 -15.50 -11.92
CA ILE A 426 6.99 -14.53 -12.49
C ILE A 426 6.14 -15.03 -13.67
N VAL A 427 6.46 -16.21 -14.21
CA VAL A 427 5.86 -16.68 -15.47
C VAL A 427 4.56 -17.42 -15.23
N GLN A 428 4.53 -18.21 -14.17
CA GLN A 428 3.40 -19.03 -13.80
C GLN A 428 3.28 -19.06 -12.29
N ASP A 429 2.28 -18.36 -11.77
CA ASP A 429 1.92 -18.52 -10.38
C ASP A 429 1.25 -19.88 -10.13
N HIS A 430 1.52 -20.40 -8.93
CA HIS A 430 1.06 -21.68 -8.43
C HIS A 430 0.31 -21.54 -7.10
N ASN A 431 0.02 -20.31 -6.65
CA ASN A 431 -0.56 -20.01 -5.35
C ASN A 431 -2.12 -19.92 -5.41
N MET A 432 -2.72 -18.80 -5.05
CA MET A 432 -4.14 -18.51 -5.15
C MET A 432 -4.41 -17.59 -6.35
N ASN A 433 -5.68 -17.32 -6.63
CA ASN A 433 -6.03 -16.32 -7.64
C ASN A 433 -5.73 -14.92 -7.10
N ASP A 434 -4.84 -14.17 -7.77
CA ASP A 434 -4.39 -12.84 -7.31
C ASP A 434 -5.44 -11.74 -7.40
N ASN A 435 -6.50 -11.98 -8.16
CA ASN A 435 -7.49 -10.98 -8.51
C ASN A 435 -8.79 -11.09 -7.71
N HIS A 436 -9.01 -12.24 -7.06
CA HIS A 436 -10.24 -12.53 -6.36
C HIS A 436 -10.04 -13.58 -5.26
N LEU A 437 -10.56 -13.27 -4.07
CA LEU A 437 -10.48 -14.13 -2.91
C LEU A 437 -11.82 -14.22 -2.19
N ILE A 438 -12.18 -15.42 -1.75
CA ILE A 438 -13.33 -15.67 -0.87
C ILE A 438 -12.84 -16.42 0.36
N ILE A 439 -13.10 -15.88 1.55
CA ILE A 439 -12.90 -16.54 2.83
C ILE A 439 -14.27 -16.73 3.47
N ASN A 440 -14.66 -17.98 3.69
CA ASN A 440 -15.84 -18.31 4.48
C ASN A 440 -15.42 -18.54 5.93
N HIS A 441 -16.19 -17.99 6.86
CA HIS A 441 -16.07 -18.28 8.28
C HIS A 441 -17.23 -19.19 8.70
N PRO A 442 -16.98 -20.11 9.64
CA PRO A 442 -18.04 -20.88 10.29
C PRO A 442 -18.99 -19.97 11.06
#